data_AF-A0AAW5EKQ1-F1
#
_entry.id   AF-A0AAW5EKQ1-F1
#
_cell.length_a   1.000
_cell.length_b   1.000
_cell.length_c   1.000
_cell.angle_alpha   90.00
_cell.angle_beta   90.00
_cell.angle_gamma   90.00
#
_symmetry.space_group_name_H-M   'P 1'
#
loop_
_entity.id
_entity.type
_entity.pdbx_description
1 polymer ?
#
loop_
_entity_poly.entity_id
_entity_poly.type
_entity_poly.pdbx_seq_one_letter_code
_entity_poly.pdbx_strand_id
1 'polypeptide(L)'
;IRTPITCKAKKGICAKCYGINLGEGKLVKPGEAVGIISAQSIGEPGTQLTLRTFHSGGTASTDLQDRQVSAQKEGFIRFYNLKTYKNKEGKDIVANRRNAAILLVEPKIKAPFKGIINIENIHEDVIVSI
;
A
#
# COMPACT_ATOMS: atom_id res chain seq x y z
N ILE A 1 -17.64 -11.21 -3.66
CA ILE A 1 -16.46 -11.94 -3.09
C ILE A 1 -17.00 -13.14 -2.32
N ARG A 2 -16.42 -14.33 -2.50
CA ARG A 2 -16.82 -15.54 -1.76
C ARG A 2 -15.94 -15.66 -0.51
N THR A 3 -16.48 -16.20 0.58
CA THR A 3 -15.73 -16.33 1.83
C THR A 3 -15.79 -17.77 2.37
N PRO A 4 -14.79 -18.21 3.13
CA PRO A 4 -14.83 -19.48 3.85
C PRO A 4 -16.05 -19.62 4.78
N ILE A 5 -16.44 -18.53 5.45
CA ILE A 5 -17.55 -18.48 6.42
C ILE A 5 -18.91 -18.74 5.74
N THR A 6 -19.08 -18.31 4.49
CA THR A 6 -20.34 -18.46 3.74
C THR A 6 -20.37 -19.72 2.86
N CYS A 7 -19.40 -20.62 3.02
CA CYS A 7 -19.31 -21.84 2.22
C CYS A 7 -20.40 -22.85 2.63
N LYS A 8 -21.11 -23.41 1.65
CA LYS A 8 -22.15 -24.43 1.87
C LYS A 8 -21.64 -25.88 1.76
N ALA A 9 -20.32 -26.08 1.75
CA ALA A 9 -19.75 -27.41 1.69
C ALA A 9 -20.06 -28.17 3.00
N LYS A 10 -20.52 -29.42 2.89
CA LYS A 10 -20.91 -30.23 4.07
C LYS A 10 -19.73 -30.55 5.00
N LYS A 11 -18.52 -30.70 4.44
CA LYS A 11 -17.27 -30.93 5.17
C LYS A 11 -16.15 -30.13 4.50
N GLY A 12 -15.45 -29.32 5.27
CA GLY A 12 -14.38 -28.46 4.76
C GLY A 12 -14.89 -27.24 3.97
N ILE A 13 -14.06 -26.73 3.06
CA ILE A 13 -14.33 -25.53 2.26
C ILE A 13 -14.13 -25.88 0.78
N CYS A 14 -14.98 -25.38 -0.11
CA CYS A 14 -14.80 -25.58 -1.55
C CYS A 14 -13.71 -24.68 -2.12
N ALA A 15 -13.06 -25.11 -3.21
CA ALA A 15 -11.96 -24.35 -3.84
C ALA A 15 -12.36 -22.92 -4.25
N LYS A 16 -13.63 -22.70 -4.62
CA LYS A 16 -14.14 -21.37 -5.00
C LYS A 16 -14.34 -20.43 -3.81
N CYS A 17 -14.56 -20.96 -2.60
CA CYS A 17 -14.73 -20.16 -1.38
C CYS A 17 -13.40 -19.88 -0.69
N TYR A 18 -12.42 -20.77 -0.82
CA TYR A 18 -11.05 -20.53 -0.37
C TYR A 18 -10.27 -19.65 -1.35
N GLY A 19 -10.30 -20.00 -2.64
CA GLY A 19 -9.63 -19.24 -3.71
C GLY A 19 -8.22 -19.74 -4.01
N ILE A 20 -7.27 -18.82 -4.01
CA ILE A 20 -5.87 -19.05 -4.41
C ILE A 20 -5.07 -19.51 -3.19
N ASN A 21 -4.29 -20.57 -3.35
CA ASN A 21 -3.22 -20.90 -2.41
C ASN A 21 -2.10 -19.87 -2.59
N LEU A 22 -1.82 -19.11 -1.52
CA LEU A 22 -0.84 -18.03 -1.53
C LEU A 22 0.63 -18.52 -1.64
N GLY A 23 0.91 -19.79 -1.34
CA GLY A 23 2.23 -20.39 -1.50
C GLY A 23 2.56 -20.77 -2.95
N GLU A 24 1.57 -21.23 -3.72
CA GLU A 24 1.75 -21.63 -5.13
C GLU A 24 1.28 -20.55 -6.13
N GLY A 25 0.50 -19.57 -5.69
CA GLY A 25 -0.15 -18.56 -6.55
C GLY A 25 -1.22 -19.14 -7.47
N LYS A 26 -1.69 -20.37 -7.23
CA LYS A 26 -2.67 -21.10 -8.04
C LYS A 26 -3.95 -21.38 -7.26
N LEU A 27 -5.04 -21.69 -7.95
CA LEU A 27 -6.28 -22.13 -7.31
C LEU A 27 -6.00 -23.37 -6.45
N VAL A 28 -6.53 -23.38 -5.22
CA VAL A 28 -6.35 -24.49 -4.28
C VAL A 28 -6.86 -25.81 -4.85
N LYS A 29 -6.13 -26.90 -4.59
CA LYS A 29 -6.51 -28.23 -5.07
C LYS A 29 -7.45 -28.92 -4.07
N PRO A 30 -8.43 -29.71 -4.53
CA PRO A 30 -9.22 -30.55 -3.63
C PRO A 30 -8.32 -31.52 -2.84
N GLY A 31 -8.57 -31.65 -1.53
CA GLY A 31 -7.77 -32.49 -0.63
C GLY A 31 -6.67 -31.74 0.12
N GLU A 32 -6.46 -30.46 -0.18
CA GLU A 32 -5.44 -29.65 0.50
C GLU A 32 -5.86 -29.27 1.93
N ALA A 33 -4.93 -29.43 2.88
CA ALA A 33 -5.17 -29.26 4.31
C ALA A 33 -5.17 -27.77 4.74
N VAL A 34 -6.03 -26.96 4.12
CA VAL A 34 -6.08 -25.50 4.30
C VAL A 34 -6.25 -25.04 5.75
N GLY A 35 -6.89 -25.85 6.61
CA GLY A 35 -7.05 -25.56 8.03
C GLY A 35 -5.75 -25.62 8.81
N ILE A 36 -4.89 -26.61 8.55
CA ILE A 36 -3.58 -26.74 9.18
C ILE A 36 -2.66 -25.61 8.71
N ILE A 37 -2.65 -25.34 7.40
CA ILE A 37 -1.87 -24.24 6.80
C ILE A 37 -2.27 -22.90 7.45
N SER A 38 -3.57 -22.68 7.64
CA SER A 38 -4.09 -21.46 8.26
C SER A 38 -3.69 -21.34 9.74
N ALA A 39 -3.73 -22.45 10.49
CA ALA A 39 -3.32 -22.47 11.90
C ALA A 39 -1.82 -22.11 12.05
N GLN A 40 -0.95 -22.70 11.23
CA GLN A 40 0.49 -22.40 11.28
C GLN A 40 0.80 -20.96 10.83
N SER A 41 0.14 -20.48 9.77
CA SER A 41 0.33 -19.13 9.24
C SER A 41 0.00 -18.02 10.25
N ILE A 42 -0.79 -18.34 11.28
CA ILE A 42 -1.07 -17.43 12.39
C ILE A 42 -0.17 -17.75 13.60
N GLY A 43 -0.02 -19.04 13.93
CA GLY A 43 0.68 -19.48 15.13
C GLY A 43 2.17 -19.16 15.12
N GLU A 44 2.89 -19.50 14.04
CA GLU A 44 4.35 -19.32 13.97
C GLU A 44 4.77 -17.83 13.95
N PRO A 45 4.13 -16.95 13.15
CA PRO A 45 4.40 -15.52 13.27
C PRO A 45 3.99 -14.95 14.63
N GLY A 46 2.93 -15.49 15.25
CA GLY A 46 2.45 -15.05 16.56
C GLY A 46 3.47 -15.33 17.67
N THR A 47 3.98 -16.56 17.76
CA THR A 47 5.03 -16.91 18.73
C THR A 47 6.30 -16.11 18.48
N GLN A 48 6.68 -15.91 17.21
CA GLN A 48 7.80 -15.08 16.83
C GLN A 48 7.64 -13.61 17.24
N LEU A 49 6.44 -13.05 17.06
CA LEU A 49 6.14 -11.67 17.46
C LEU A 49 6.21 -11.53 18.98
N THR A 50 5.64 -12.46 19.73
CA THR A 50 5.71 -12.45 21.20
C THR A 50 7.15 -12.45 21.68
N LEU A 51 8.01 -13.31 21.12
CA LEU A 51 9.43 -13.34 21.48
C LEU A 51 10.16 -12.01 21.16
N ARG A 52 9.88 -11.41 20.00
CA ARG A 52 10.47 -10.11 19.61
C ARG A 52 9.95 -8.96 20.47
N THR A 53 8.65 -8.90 20.73
CA THR A 53 8.04 -7.84 21.54
C THR A 53 8.51 -7.91 22.99
N PHE A 54 8.74 -9.08 23.57
CA PHE A 54 9.31 -9.13 24.93
C PHE A 54 10.79 -8.76 24.98
N HIS A 55 11.59 -9.14 23.98
CA HIS A 55 13.02 -8.77 23.94
C HIS A 55 13.22 -7.27 23.64
N SER A 56 12.41 -6.68 22.77
CA SER A 56 12.52 -5.26 22.38
C SER A 56 11.57 -4.33 23.17
N GLY A 57 10.53 -4.85 23.82
CA GLY A 57 9.49 -4.07 24.50
C GLY A 57 9.83 -3.66 25.93
N GLY A 58 10.97 -4.09 26.48
CA GLY A 58 11.52 -3.57 27.74
C GLY A 58 12.19 -2.20 27.58
N THR A 59 12.61 -1.86 26.36
CA THR A 59 13.03 -0.51 25.99
C THR A 59 11.83 0.15 25.31
N ALA A 60 11.16 1.06 26.02
CA ALA A 60 10.11 1.92 25.47
C ALA A 60 10.73 2.91 24.47
N SER A 61 11.28 2.41 23.37
CA SER A 61 11.57 3.19 22.19
C SER A 61 10.23 3.48 21.54
N THR A 62 9.54 4.51 22.07
CA THR A 62 8.61 5.25 21.23
C THR A 62 9.44 5.72 20.06
N ASP A 63 9.32 5.05 18.91
CA ASP A 63 9.86 5.57 17.67
C ASP A 63 9.26 6.96 17.53
N LEU A 64 10.08 7.97 17.84
CA LEU A 64 9.81 9.36 17.58
C LEU A 64 9.79 9.48 16.07
N GLN A 65 8.66 9.11 15.48
CA GLN A 65 8.39 9.32 14.08
C GLN A 65 8.44 10.83 13.89
N ASP A 66 9.45 11.30 13.15
CA ASP A 66 9.65 12.71 12.88
C ASP A 66 8.32 13.30 12.41
N ARG A 67 7.76 14.19 13.23
CA ARG A 67 6.48 14.88 12.95
C ARG A 67 6.58 15.79 11.72
N GLN A 68 7.78 15.92 11.17
CA GLN A 68 8.10 16.80 10.08
C GLN A 68 8.97 16.04 9.07
N VAL A 69 8.53 16.06 7.81
CA VAL A 69 9.32 15.59 6.68
C VAL A 69 9.91 16.82 6.01
N SER A 70 11.24 16.94 6.02
CA SER A 70 11.96 17.98 5.27
C SER A 70 12.42 17.45 3.92
N ALA A 71 12.28 18.24 2.86
CA ALA A 71 12.77 17.88 1.54
C ALA A 71 14.30 17.95 1.52
N GLN A 72 14.95 16.82 1.19
CA GLN A 72 16.42 16.75 1.08
C GLN A 72 16.95 17.20 -0.29
N LYS A 73 16.07 17.40 -1.27
CA LYS A 73 16.41 17.77 -2.65
C LYS A 73 15.52 18.89 -3.14
N GLU A 74 16.00 19.64 -4.13
CA GLU A 74 15.21 20.64 -4.84
C GLU A 74 14.24 19.96 -5.80
N GLY A 75 13.02 20.47 -5.89
CA GLY A 75 11.97 19.92 -6.75
C GLY A 75 10.65 20.65 -6.58
N PHE A 76 9.63 20.20 -7.28
CA PHE A 76 8.28 20.75 -7.22
C PHE A 76 7.37 19.89 -6.36
N ILE A 77 6.52 20.52 -5.55
CA ILE A 77 5.50 19.81 -4.77
C ILE A 77 4.29 19.53 -5.66
N ARG A 78 3.92 18.26 -5.78
CA ARG A 78 2.71 17.79 -6.45
C ARG A 78 1.79 17.10 -5.46
N PHE A 79 0.56 17.59 -5.37
CA PHE A 79 -0.48 16.97 -4.56
C PHE A 79 -1.19 15.88 -5.36
N TYR A 80 -1.20 14.65 -4.84
CA TYR A 80 -1.90 13.52 -5.45
C TYR A 80 -3.12 13.15 -4.61
N ASN A 81 -4.30 13.26 -5.23
CA ASN A 81 -5.60 12.89 -4.66
C ASN A 81 -5.81 13.42 -3.23
N LEU A 82 -5.40 14.67 -3.00
CA LEU A 82 -5.42 15.30 -1.68
C LEU A 82 -6.64 16.20 -1.58
N LYS A 83 -7.58 15.84 -0.71
CA LYS A 83 -8.75 16.68 -0.39
C LYS A 83 -8.50 17.44 0.90
N THR A 84 -8.57 18.77 0.88
CA THR A 84 -8.41 19.61 2.06
C THR A 84 -9.71 20.32 2.46
N TYR A 85 -9.88 20.56 3.75
CA TYR A 85 -10.88 21.46 4.29
C TYR A 85 -10.21 22.52 5.15
N LYS A 86 -10.68 23.75 5.08
CA LYS A 86 -10.22 24.82 5.97
C LYS A 86 -10.96 24.75 7.30
N ASN A 87 -10.20 24.70 8.38
CA ASN A 87 -10.77 24.89 9.72
C ASN A 87 -11.08 26.38 9.95
N LYS A 88 -11.85 26.70 11.02
CA LYS A 88 -12.17 28.08 11.42
C LYS A 88 -10.93 28.95 11.71
N GLU A 89 -9.80 28.32 12.03
CA GLU A 89 -8.49 28.96 12.20
C GLU A 89 -7.71 29.15 10.88
N GLY A 90 -8.30 28.83 9.72
CA GLY A 90 -7.65 28.97 8.41
C GLY A 90 -6.61 27.90 8.07
N LYS A 91 -6.41 26.89 8.93
CA LYS A 91 -5.52 25.74 8.67
C LYS A 91 -6.17 24.74 7.72
N ASP A 92 -5.41 24.24 6.75
CA ASP A 92 -5.83 23.18 5.83
C ASP A 92 -5.69 21.81 6.49
N ILE A 93 -6.81 21.11 6.66
CA ILE A 93 -6.87 19.75 7.20
C ILE A 93 -7.10 18.77 6.05
N VAL A 94 -6.24 17.76 5.93
CA VAL A 94 -6.37 16.70 4.93
C VAL A 94 -7.49 15.73 5.31
N ALA A 95 -8.49 15.61 4.43
CA ALA A 95 -9.69 14.82 4.65
C ALA A 95 -9.49 13.33 4.35
N ASN A 96 -8.71 13.00 3.31
CA ASN A 96 -8.43 11.60 2.98
C ASN A 96 -7.01 11.22 3.41
N ARG A 97 -6.93 10.29 4.38
CA ARG A 97 -5.65 9.70 4.79
C ARG A 97 -5.24 8.49 3.94
N ARG A 98 -6.17 7.94 3.14
CA ARG A 98 -5.93 6.78 2.28
C ARG A 98 -5.82 7.24 0.82
N ASN A 99 -4.79 6.75 0.14
CA ASN A 99 -4.52 7.05 -1.26
C ASN A 99 -4.33 8.55 -1.57
N ALA A 100 -3.73 9.30 -0.64
CA ALA A 100 -3.29 10.68 -0.83
C ALA A 100 -1.78 10.77 -0.61
N ALA A 101 -1.10 11.58 -1.40
CA ALA A 101 0.33 11.80 -1.25
C ALA A 101 0.73 13.24 -1.58
N ILE A 102 1.75 13.73 -0.89
CA ILE A 102 2.50 14.92 -1.26
C ILE A 102 3.79 14.41 -1.90
N LEU A 103 3.99 14.69 -3.17
CA LEU A 103 5.12 14.19 -3.94
C LEU A 103 6.09 15.35 -4.18
N LEU A 104 7.38 15.12 -3.92
CA LEU A 104 8.45 15.98 -4.42
C LEU A 104 8.89 15.43 -5.78
N VAL A 105 8.70 16.20 -6.84
CA VAL A 105 8.95 15.79 -8.22
C VAL A 105 10.04 16.67 -8.81
N GLU A 106 11.14 16.06 -9.26
CA GLU A 106 12.15 16.75 -10.05
C GLU A 106 11.57 17.01 -11.46
N PRO A 107 11.69 18.24 -12.00
CA PRO A 107 11.19 18.53 -13.34
C PRO A 107 12.01 17.78 -14.39
N LYS A 108 11.39 16.90 -15.18
CA LYS A 108 12.03 16.41 -16.41
C LYS A 108 11.94 17.42 -17.57
N ILE A 109 10.92 18.30 -17.56
CA ILE A 109 10.68 19.29 -18.63
C ILE A 109 10.13 20.57 -18.00
N LYS A 110 10.77 21.71 -18.25
CA LYS A 110 10.32 23.06 -17.83
C LYS A 110 9.70 23.78 -19.03
N ALA A 111 8.38 23.71 -19.17
CA ALA A 111 7.68 24.40 -20.25
C ALA A 111 7.49 25.90 -19.90
N PRO A 112 7.97 26.85 -20.73
CA PRO A 112 7.85 28.28 -20.45
C PRO A 112 6.46 28.86 -20.78
N PHE A 113 5.56 28.09 -21.40
CA PHE A 113 4.23 28.53 -21.81
C PHE A 113 3.16 27.51 -21.39
N LYS A 114 1.90 27.97 -21.34
CA LYS A 114 0.73 27.10 -21.16
C LYS A 114 0.34 26.51 -22.51
N GLY A 115 0.24 25.18 -22.59
CA GLY A 115 -0.13 24.46 -23.80
C GLY A 115 -0.39 22.97 -23.51
N ILE A 116 -0.91 22.25 -24.50
CA ILE A 116 -1.00 20.78 -24.46
C ILE A 116 0.32 20.27 -25.02
N ILE A 117 1.02 19.42 -24.28
CA ILE A 117 2.28 18.81 -24.74
C ILE A 117 1.99 17.36 -25.08
N ASN A 118 2.27 16.96 -26.31
CA ASN A 118 2.21 15.57 -26.74
C ASN A 118 3.59 14.95 -26.54
N ILE A 119 3.66 13.92 -25.69
CA ILE A 119 4.89 13.18 -25.40
C ILE A 119 4.72 11.79 -26.02
N GLU A 120 5.49 11.53 -27.08
CA GLU A 120 5.59 10.20 -27.68
C GLU A 120 6.95 9.59 -27.32
N ASN A 121 6.92 8.39 -26.74
CA ASN A 121 8.13 7.62 -26.48
C ASN A 121 8.30 6.58 -27.59
N ILE A 122 9.34 6.73 -28.41
CA ILE A 122 9.67 5.78 -29.49
C ILE A 122 11.04 5.18 -29.17
N HIS A 123 11.06 3.91 -28.77
CA HIS A 123 12.25 3.17 -28.32
C HIS A 123 13.01 3.90 -27.18
N GLU A 124 14.20 4.41 -27.45
CA GLU A 124 15.05 5.13 -26.48
C GLU A 124 14.89 6.66 -26.55
N ASP A 125 14.14 7.15 -27.54
CA ASP A 125 13.94 8.58 -27.78
C ASP A 125 12.60 9.07 -27.23
N VAL A 126 12.64 10.24 -26.59
CA VAL A 126 11.46 10.96 -26.12
C VAL A 126 11.21 12.13 -27.05
N ILE A 127 10.21 12.01 -27.92
CA ILE A 127 9.81 13.09 -28.83
C ILE A 127 8.75 13.93 -28.13
N VAL A 128 9.10 15.19 -27.84
CA VAL A 128 8.21 16.15 -27.20
C VAL A 128 7.71 17.12 -28.26
N SER A 129 6.41 17.07 -28.56
CA SER A 129 5.75 17.98 -29.50
C SER A 129 4.81 18.93 -28.75
N ILE A 130 4.72 20.17 -29.22
CA ILE A 130 3.88 21.26 -28.67
C ILE A 130 2.68 21.46 -29.58
#